data_AF-C1LTU6-F1
#
_entry.id   AF-C1LTU6-F1
#
_cell.length_a   1.000
_cell.length_b   1.000
_cell.length_c   1.000
_cell.angle_alpha   90.00
_cell.angle_beta   90.00
_cell.angle_gamma   90.00
#
_symmetry.space_group_name_H-M   'P 1'
#
loop_
_entity.id
_entity.type
_entity.pdbx_description
1 polymer ?
#
loop_
_entity_poly.entity_id
_entity_poly.type
_entity_poly.pdbx_seq_one_letter_code
_entity_poly.pdbx_strand_id
1 'polypeptide(L)'
;MSENTLIRTRKFMSNRLLCRKQMVVDILHPGRCILSRNEIREKLAKTYKTSPDVVFPYGFRTQFGGGKSTGFALVYDSLDHAKKFEMKYRLARVIQ
;
A
#
# COMPACT_ATOMS: atom_id res chain seq x y z
N MET A 1 6.35 -6.20 -21.73
CA MET A 1 6.41 -7.44 -20.93
C MET A 1 5.19 -7.47 -20.05
N SER A 2 4.32 -8.47 -20.25
CA SER A 2 2.96 -8.52 -19.71
C SER A 2 2.89 -8.29 -18.19
N GLU A 3 2.30 -7.16 -17.80
CA GLU A 3 1.99 -6.69 -16.44
C GLU A 3 0.97 -7.62 -15.75
N ASN A 4 1.28 -8.92 -15.59
CA ASN A 4 0.37 -9.86 -14.94
C ASN A 4 0.50 -9.78 -13.41
N THR A 5 0.31 -8.57 -12.88
CA THR A 5 0.38 -8.26 -11.45
C THR A 5 -0.99 -7.84 -10.97
N LEU A 6 -1.62 -8.68 -10.15
CA LEU A 6 -2.95 -8.43 -9.62
C LEU A 6 -2.86 -8.00 -8.16
N ILE A 7 -3.43 -6.84 -7.83
CA ILE A 7 -3.55 -6.37 -6.45
C ILE A 7 -4.99 -6.59 -6.00
N ARG A 8 -5.17 -7.32 -4.89
CA ARG A 8 -6.47 -7.53 -4.24
C ARG A 8 -6.42 -6.94 -2.83
N THR A 9 -7.50 -6.28 -2.45
CA THR A 9 -7.64 -5.68 -1.12
C THR A 9 -8.67 -6.45 -0.31
N ARG A 10 -8.33 -6.82 0.92
CA ARG A 10 -9.20 -7.52 1.87
C ARG A 10 -9.30 -6.75 3.18
N LYS A 11 -10.32 -7.06 3.98
CA LYS A 11 -10.56 -6.42 5.29
C LYS A 11 -10.48 -4.89 5.21
N PHE A 12 -11.08 -4.32 4.17
CA PHE A 12 -11.11 -2.88 3.97
C PHE A 12 -11.97 -2.25 5.06
N MET A 13 -11.46 -1.20 5.68
CA MET A 13 -12.15 -0.45 6.72
C MET A 13 -11.92 1.04 6.49
N SER A 14 -13.00 1.81 6.49
CA SER A 14 -12.94 3.27 6.51
C SER A 14 -12.91 3.73 7.97
N ASN A 15 -11.77 4.21 8.44
CA ASN A 15 -11.58 4.68 9.81
C ASN A 15 -11.61 6.22 9.85
N ARG A 16 -12.80 6.77 10.14
CA ARG A 16 -13.01 8.23 10.20
C ARG A 16 -12.35 8.88 11.43
N LEU A 17 -12.08 8.12 12.50
CA LEU A 17 -11.39 8.64 13.70
C LEU A 17 -9.95 9.07 13.41
N LEU A 18 -9.31 8.41 12.45
CA LEU A 18 -7.94 8.68 12.02
C LEU A 18 -7.86 9.27 10.60
N CYS A 19 -8.99 9.68 10.03
CA CYS A 19 -9.11 10.21 8.66
C CYS A 19 -8.37 9.35 7.62
N ARG A 20 -8.51 8.02 7.70
CA ARG A 20 -7.83 7.09 6.80
C ARG A 20 -8.65 5.85 6.46
N LYS A 21 -8.38 5.27 5.31
CA LYS A 21 -8.80 3.93 4.92
C LYS A 21 -7.67 2.96 5.21
N GLN A 22 -8.00 1.80 5.78
CA GLN A 22 -7.03 0.76 6.10
C GLN A 22 -7.45 -0.57 5.49
N MET A 23 -6.48 -1.31 4.96
CA MET A 23 -6.74 -2.55 4.24
C MET A 23 -5.55 -3.50 4.29
N VAL A 24 -5.85 -4.78 4.12
CA VAL A 24 -4.85 -5.82 3.82
C VAL A 24 -4.71 -5.89 2.31
N VAL A 25 -3.47 -5.89 1.83
CA VAL A 25 -3.15 -5.94 0.40
C VAL A 25 -2.52 -7.28 0.08
N ASP A 26 -3.17 -8.05 -0.79
CA ASP A 26 -2.62 -9.26 -1.39
C ASP A 26 -2.14 -8.92 -2.81
N ILE A 27 -0.90 -9.29 -3.12
CA ILE A 27 -0.25 -9.05 -4.40
C ILE A 27 0.05 -10.40 -5.04
N LEU A 28 -0.58 -10.66 -6.18
CA LEU A 28 -0.28 -11.81 -7.02
C LEU A 28 0.65 -11.36 -8.15
N HIS A 29 1.82 -11.97 -8.24
CA HIS A 29 2.90 -11.63 -9.18
C HIS A 29 3.62 -12.92 -9.62
N PRO A 30 2.94 -13.83 -10.35
CA PRO A 30 3.52 -15.10 -10.76
C PRO A 30 4.71 -14.88 -11.70
N GLY A 31 5.81 -15.59 -11.47
CA GLY A 31 7.01 -15.52 -12.31
C GLY A 31 7.76 -14.17 -12.30
N ARG A 32 7.35 -13.21 -11.46
CA ARG A 32 8.02 -11.93 -11.26
C ARG A 32 8.61 -11.87 -9.86
N CYS A 33 9.68 -11.10 -9.69
CA CYS A 33 10.17 -10.70 -8.38
C CYS A 33 9.17 -9.81 -7.64
N ILE A 34 9.44 -9.58 -6.36
CA ILE A 34 8.63 -8.73 -5.49
C ILE A 34 8.55 -7.31 -6.07
N LEU A 35 7.33 -6.74 -6.11
CA LEU A 35 7.12 -5.37 -6.55
C LEU A 35 7.82 -4.36 -5.62
N SER A 36 8.29 -3.26 -6.21
CA SER A 36 8.79 -2.16 -5.40
C SER A 36 7.66 -1.46 -4.64
N ARG A 37 7.98 -0.80 -3.51
CA ARG A 37 6.99 -0.03 -2.75
C ARG A 37 6.38 1.11 -3.56
N ASN A 38 7.14 1.71 -4.47
CA ASN A 38 6.68 2.79 -5.34
C ASN A 38 5.65 2.28 -6.35
N GLU A 39 5.91 1.14 -7.00
CA GLU A 39 4.92 0.51 -7.91
C GLU A 39 3.62 0.15 -7.19
N ILE A 40 3.70 -0.39 -5.97
CA ILE A 40 2.51 -0.72 -5.17
C ILE A 40 1.73 0.56 -4.82
N ARG A 41 2.44 1.61 -4.43
CA ARG A 41 1.86 2.92 -4.09
C ARG A 41 1.10 3.49 -5.29
N GLU A 42 1.71 3.51 -6.47
CA GLU A 42 1.08 4.01 -7.70
C GLU A 42 -0.14 3.20 -8.10
N LYS A 43 -0.07 1.86 -8.03
CA LYS A 43 -1.22 1.00 -8.37
C LYS A 43 -2.38 1.18 -7.40
N LEU A 44 -2.10 1.31 -6.10
CA LEU A 44 -3.13 1.59 -5.09
C LEU A 44 -3.72 3.00 -5.27
N ALA A 45 -2.89 4.00 -5.55
CA ALA A 45 -3.32 5.36 -5.85
C ALA A 45 -4.27 5.41 -7.06
N LYS A 46 -3.94 4.71 -8.15
CA LYS A 46 -4.80 4.57 -9.33
C LYS A 46 -6.12 3.87 -8.99
N THR A 47 -6.08 2.80 -8.21
CA THR A 47 -7.27 2.01 -7.83
C THR A 47 -8.26 2.85 -7.00
N TYR A 48 -7.75 3.63 -6.06
CA TYR A 48 -8.57 4.42 -5.14
C TYR A 48 -8.75 5.89 -5.54
N LYS A 49 -8.23 6.29 -6.71
CA LYS A 49 -8.31 7.66 -7.25
C LYS A 49 -7.76 8.70 -6.26
N THR A 50 -6.63 8.39 -5.63
CA THR A 50 -5.94 9.28 -4.68
C THR A 50 -4.54 9.61 -5.19
N SER A 51 -3.89 10.64 -4.62
CA SER A 51 -2.47 10.87 -4.89
C SER A 51 -1.61 9.76 -4.26
N PRO A 52 -0.45 9.42 -4.84
CA PRO A 52 0.46 8.44 -4.26
C PRO A 52 1.01 8.90 -2.90
N ASP A 53 1.12 10.21 -2.67
CA ASP A 53 1.72 10.78 -1.45
C ASP A 53 0.93 10.47 -0.18
N VAL A 54 -0.39 10.22 -0.31
CA VAL A 54 -1.25 9.85 0.82
C VAL A 54 -1.37 8.33 1.02
N VAL A 55 -0.65 7.53 0.23
CA VAL A 55 -0.69 6.06 0.26
C VAL A 55 0.58 5.50 0.92
N PHE A 56 0.37 4.79 2.02
CA PHE A 56 1.42 4.21 2.87
C PHE A 56 1.36 2.68 2.85
N PRO A 57 2.06 2.03 1.90
CA PRO A 57 2.22 0.58 1.87
C PRO A 57 3.29 0.13 2.88
N TYR A 58 2.98 -0.84 3.75
CA TYR A 58 3.94 -1.37 4.73
C TYR A 58 3.72 -2.86 5.06
N GLY A 59 4.72 -3.47 5.71
CA GLY A 59 4.60 -4.81 6.28
C GLY A 59 4.46 -5.94 5.25
N PHE A 60 4.95 -5.74 4.02
CA PHE A 60 4.90 -6.77 2.98
C PHE A 60 5.79 -7.96 3.34
N ARG A 61 5.20 -9.15 3.27
CA ARG A 61 5.88 -10.44 3.38
C ARG A 61 5.49 -11.31 2.19
N THR A 62 6.49 -11.92 1.57
CA THR A 62 6.30 -12.85 0.46
C THR A 62 6.16 -14.27 1.00
N GLN A 63 5.22 -15.02 0.45
CA GLN A 63 5.03 -16.42 0.83
C GLN A 63 6.18 -17.28 0.31
N PHE A 64 6.46 -18.38 1.00
CA PHE A 64 7.43 -19.36 0.56
C PHE A 64 7.03 -19.91 -0.82
N GLY A 65 8.01 -20.05 -1.73
CA GLY A 65 7.75 -20.36 -3.14
C GLY A 65 7.43 -19.16 -4.03
N GLY A 66 7.30 -17.95 -3.47
CA GLY A 66 7.11 -16.72 -4.25
C GLY A 66 5.72 -16.56 -4.87
N GLY A 67 5.58 -15.63 -5.81
CA GLY A 67 4.34 -15.41 -6.58
C GLY A 67 3.18 -14.74 -5.84
N LYS A 68 3.18 -14.77 -4.50
CA LYS A 68 2.21 -14.09 -3.65
C LYS A 68 2.87 -13.38 -2.48
N SER A 69 2.51 -12.10 -2.31
CA SER A 69 2.92 -11.30 -1.15
C SER A 69 1.70 -10.71 -0.48
N THR A 70 1.77 -10.58 0.83
CA THR A 70 0.71 -9.96 1.63
C THR A 70 1.31 -8.82 2.44
N GLY A 71 0.61 -7.70 2.53
CA GLY A 71 1.00 -6.56 3.33
C GLY A 71 -0.20 -5.74 3.75
N PHE A 72 0.07 -4.52 4.19
CA PHE A 72 -0.94 -3.57 4.63
C PHE A 72 -0.79 -2.27 3.85
N ALA A 73 -1.91 -1.58 3.66
CA ALA A 73 -1.90 -0.23 3.13
C ALA A 73 -2.81 0.67 3.94
N LEU A 74 -2.35 1.90 4.13
CA LEU A 74 -3.10 3.00 4.71
C LEU A 74 -3.22 4.08 3.65
N VAL A 75 -4.44 4.59 3.46
CA VAL A 75 -4.71 5.68 2.53
C VAL A 75 -5.34 6.81 3.35
N TYR A 76 -4.61 7.90 3.51
CA TYR A 76 -5.09 9.07 4.24
C TYR A 76 -5.92 9.99 3.34
N ASP A 77 -6.82 10.76 3.96
CA ASP A 77 -7.58 11.78 3.24
C ASP A 77 -6.71 13.00 2.88
N SER A 78 -5.73 13.36 3.73
CA SER A 78 -4.75 14.43 3.45
C SER A 78 -3.36 14.12 4.02
N LEU A 79 -2.34 14.84 3.51
CA LEU A 79 -0.97 14.76 4.01
C LEU A 79 -0.80 15.29 5.44
N ASP A 80 -1.63 16.25 5.87
CA ASP A 80 -1.57 16.79 7.22
C ASP A 80 -2.04 15.76 8.25
N HIS A 81 -3.10 15.01 7.91
CA HIS A 81 -3.56 13.88 8.71
C HIS A 81 -2.51 12.76 8.74
N ALA A 82 -1.85 12.48 7.61
CA ALA A 82 -0.76 11.52 7.57
C ALA A 82 0.37 11.94 8.52
N LYS A 83 0.85 13.19 8.46
CA LYS A 83 1.91 13.70 9.35
C LYS A 83 1.52 13.67 10.83
N LYS A 84 0.25 13.87 11.17
CA LYS A 84 -0.26 13.87 12.55
C LYS A 84 -0.36 12.47 13.14
N PHE A 85 -0.84 11.49 12.37
CA PHE A 85 -1.20 10.16 12.88
C PHE A 85 -0.23 9.04 12.50
N GLU A 86 0.61 9.21 11.48
CA GLU A 86 1.62 8.20 11.15
C GLU A 86 2.81 8.21 12.11
N MET A 87 3.42 7.05 12.25
CA MET A 87 4.69 6.93 12.99
C MET A 87 5.81 7.59 12.18
N LYS A 88 6.66 8.38 12.87
CA LYS A 88 7.77 9.15 12.27
C LYS A 88 8.67 8.33 11.34
N TYR A 89 8.98 7.08 11.69
CA TYR A 89 9.84 6.22 10.86
C TYR A 89 9.20 5.83 9.53
N ARG A 90 7.87 5.82 9.41
CA ARG A 90 7.17 5.55 8.15
C ARG A 90 7.16 6.79 7.27
N LEU A 91 6.96 7.96 7.87
CA LEU A 91 7.05 9.24 7.17
C LEU A 91 8.44 9.43 6.55
N ALA A 92 9.51 9.15 7.31
CA ALA A 92 10.89 9.24 6.81
C ALA A 92 11.16 8.32 5.60
N ARG A 93 10.48 7.18 5.49
CA ARG A 93 10.63 6.24 4.36
C ARG A 93 9.85 6.63 3.11
N VAL A 94 8.98 7.64 3.21
CA VAL A 94 8.14 8.12 2.10
C VAL A 94 8.57 9.50 1.63
N ILE A 95 9.07 10.35 2.54
CA ILE A 95 9.43 11.75 2.29
C ILE A 95 10.92 11.94 1.94
N GLN A 96 11.74 10.87 1.99
CA GLN A 96 13.12 10.88 1.47
C GLN A 96 13.18 10.60 -0.03
#